data_AF-A0A9D0YPU1-F1
#
_entry.id   AF-A0A9D0YPU1-F1
#
_cell.length_a   1.000
_cell.length_b   1.000
_cell.length_c   1.000
_cell.angle_alpha   90.00
_cell.angle_beta   90.00
_cell.angle_gamma   90.00
#
_symmetry.space_group_name_H-M   'P 1'
#
loop_
_entity.id
_entity.type
_entity.pdbx_description
1 polymer ?
#
loop_
_entity_poly.entity_id
_entity_poly.type
_entity_poly.pdbx_seq_one_letter_code
_entity_poly.pdbx_strand_id
1 'polypeptide(L)'
;MAKCKKYKPLNLDKVYQVDYQNGVVITGGQDRRVGIYPKTAKPYYLKSDFLVYSVALSPSSSFGVYASSDSSLLQLFDVKSGKKLNIFKGHYAIPTAIKFYDENGFFSAGYENKIFYWKIK
;
A
#
# COMPACT_ATOMS: atom_id res chain seq x y z
N MET A 1 -21.88 -11.65 -20.28
CA MET A 1 -20.58 -12.22 -19.85
C MET A 1 -19.74 -11.11 -19.25
N ALA A 2 -19.14 -11.32 -18.07
CA ALA A 2 -18.22 -10.36 -17.49
C ALA A 2 -16.92 -10.30 -18.31
N LYS A 3 -16.40 -9.09 -18.60
CA LYS A 3 -15.11 -8.90 -19.28
C LYS A 3 -14.00 -8.92 -18.23
N CYS A 4 -12.95 -9.72 -18.45
CA CYS A 4 -11.79 -9.79 -17.57
C CYS A 4 -10.57 -9.11 -18.23
N LYS A 5 -9.93 -8.17 -17.53
CA LYS A 5 -8.66 -7.57 -17.92
C LYS A 5 -7.55 -8.14 -17.03
N LYS A 6 -6.45 -8.61 -17.64
CA LYS A 6 -5.24 -9.04 -16.93
C LYS A 6 -4.16 -7.97 -17.07
N TYR A 7 -3.49 -7.64 -15.98
CA TYR A 7 -2.37 -6.70 -15.96
C TYR A 7 -1.06 -7.46 -16.15
N LYS A 8 -0.06 -6.83 -16.81
CA LYS A 8 1.30 -7.36 -16.80
C LYS A 8 1.83 -7.36 -15.36
N PRO A 9 2.37 -8.48 -14.84
CA PRO A 9 2.71 -8.58 -13.43
C PRO A 9 3.86 -7.64 -13.05
N LEU A 10 3.65 -6.84 -12.01
CA LEU A 10 4.70 -6.13 -11.30
C LEU A 10 5.23 -6.91 -10.10
N ASN A 11 4.32 -7.60 -9.38
CA ASN A 11 4.69 -8.62 -8.41
C ASN A 11 5.04 -9.93 -9.13
N LEU A 12 6.11 -10.59 -8.68
CA LEU A 12 6.65 -11.83 -9.25
C LEU A 12 6.44 -13.05 -8.34
N ASP A 13 5.72 -12.87 -7.24
CA ASP A 13 5.32 -13.90 -6.29
C ASP A 13 3.90 -13.59 -5.78
N LYS A 14 3.41 -14.33 -4.77
CA LYS A 14 2.08 -14.16 -4.19
C LYS A 14 1.77 -12.70 -3.89
N VAL A 15 0.62 -12.25 -4.37
CA VAL A 15 0.04 -10.95 -4.02
C VAL A 15 -0.87 -11.16 -2.83
N TYR A 16 -0.55 -10.51 -1.70
CA TYR A 16 -1.31 -10.64 -0.46
C TYR A 16 -2.50 -9.69 -0.41
N GLN A 17 -2.32 -8.46 -0.90
CA GLN A 17 -3.38 -7.46 -0.89
C GLN A 17 -3.39 -6.63 -2.17
N VAL A 18 -4.60 -6.21 -2.55
CA VAL A 18 -4.87 -5.23 -3.60
C VAL A 18 -5.78 -4.14 -3.02
N ASP A 19 -5.59 -2.91 -3.48
CA ASP A 19 -6.53 -1.80 -3.25
C ASP A 19 -6.68 -0.97 -4.54
N TYR A 20 -7.79 -0.25 -4.65
CA TYR A 20 -8.14 0.54 -5.83
C TYR A 20 -8.81 1.84 -5.42
N GLN A 21 -8.28 2.96 -5.91
CA GLN A 21 -8.87 4.28 -5.78
C GLN A 21 -8.60 5.09 -7.03
N ASN A 22 -9.52 5.97 -7.41
CA ASN A 22 -9.36 6.95 -8.50
C ASN A 22 -8.65 6.44 -9.78
N GLY A 23 -8.93 5.21 -10.22
CA GLY A 23 -8.31 4.62 -11.42
C GLY A 23 -6.89 4.06 -11.24
N VAL A 24 -6.34 4.09 -10.03
CA VAL A 24 -5.05 3.50 -9.65
C VAL A 24 -5.29 2.21 -8.89
N VAL A 25 -4.59 1.14 -9.28
CA VAL A 25 -4.52 -0.10 -8.49
C VAL A 25 -3.18 -0.14 -7.77
N ILE A 26 -3.18 -0.48 -6.48
CA ILE A 26 -1.98 -0.79 -5.70
C ILE A 26 -2.03 -2.26 -5.25
N THR A 27 -0.88 -2.89 -5.17
CA THR A 27 -0.72 -4.30 -4.78
C THR A 27 0.48 -4.46 -3.85
N GLY A 28 0.39 -5.38 -2.89
CA GLY A 28 1.49 -5.77 -2.01
C GLY A 28 1.69 -7.28 -2.06
N GLY A 29 2.94 -7.74 -2.09
CA GLY A 29 3.24 -9.17 -2.26
C GLY A 29 4.45 -9.69 -1.49
N GLN A 30 4.60 -11.01 -1.56
CA GLN A 30 5.68 -11.79 -0.95
C GLN A 30 7.06 -11.47 -1.56
N ASP A 31 7.09 -11.01 -2.80
CA ASP A 31 8.31 -10.60 -3.49
C ASP A 31 8.87 -9.24 -3.02
N ARG A 32 8.31 -8.68 -1.94
CA ARG A 32 8.66 -7.38 -1.35
C ARG A 32 8.41 -6.22 -2.29
N ARG A 33 7.48 -6.37 -3.24
CA ARG A 33 7.10 -5.31 -4.16
C ARG A 33 5.74 -4.73 -3.80
N VAL A 34 5.69 -3.41 -3.87
CA VAL A 34 4.44 -2.66 -3.97
C VAL A 34 4.23 -2.38 -5.46
N GLY A 35 3.27 -3.03 -6.11
CA GLY A 35 2.96 -2.79 -7.52
C GLY A 35 1.92 -1.67 -7.67
N ILE A 36 2.20 -0.68 -8.51
CA ILE A 36 1.31 0.45 -8.79
C ILE A 36 0.94 0.43 -10.28
N TYR A 37 -0.36 0.46 -10.56
CA TYR A 37 -0.92 0.51 -11.92
C TYR A 37 -1.76 1.79 -12.07
N PRO A 38 -1.15 2.92 -12.48
CA PRO A 38 -1.90 4.15 -12.75
C PRO A 38 -2.80 4.02 -13.97
N LYS A 39 -3.88 4.82 -14.01
CA LYS A 39 -4.80 4.88 -15.16
C LYS A 39 -4.13 5.37 -16.45
N THR A 40 -3.29 6.39 -16.34
CA THR A 40 -2.75 7.15 -17.49
C THR A 40 -1.23 7.13 -17.59
N ALA A 41 -0.53 6.59 -16.59
CA ALA A 41 0.93 6.54 -16.56
C ALA A 41 1.43 5.09 -16.62
N LYS A 42 2.73 4.94 -16.90
CA LYS A 42 3.38 3.63 -16.94
C LYS A 42 3.32 2.96 -15.55
N PRO A 43 2.90 1.69 -15.45
CA PRO A 43 2.97 0.94 -14.20
C PRO A 43 4.41 0.82 -13.69
N TYR A 44 4.58 0.88 -12.38
CA TYR A 44 5.88 0.80 -11.71
C TYR A 44 5.74 0.14 -10.35
N TYR A 45 6.84 -0.29 -9.75
CA TYR A 45 6.82 -0.86 -8.41
C TYR A 45 7.81 -0.16 -7.48
N LEU A 46 7.51 -0.21 -6.18
CA LEU A 46 8.45 0.14 -5.11
C LEU A 46 8.98 -1.14 -4.46
N LYS A 47 10.25 -1.12 -4.05
CA LYS A 47 10.87 -2.20 -3.29
C LYS A 47 10.79 -1.90 -1.79
N SER A 48 10.24 -2.85 -1.04
CA SER A 48 10.24 -2.88 0.42
C SER A 48 11.40 -3.75 0.92
N ASP A 49 11.83 -3.52 2.16
CA ASP A 49 12.86 -4.33 2.80
C ASP A 49 12.31 -5.68 3.28
N PHE A 50 10.98 -5.77 3.46
CA PHE A 50 10.27 -6.97 3.91
C PHE A 50 9.01 -7.26 3.08
N LEU A 51 8.31 -8.34 3.42
CA LEU A 51 7.08 -8.76 2.75
C LEU A 51 6.01 -7.67 2.91
N VAL A 52 5.29 -7.36 1.82
CA VAL A 52 4.27 -6.32 1.84
C VAL A 52 2.90 -6.96 2.07
N TYR A 53 2.54 -7.13 3.34
CA TYR A 53 1.26 -7.73 3.73
C TYR A 53 0.06 -6.83 3.46
N SER A 54 0.27 -5.52 3.53
CA SER A 54 -0.83 -4.57 3.37
C SER A 54 -0.45 -3.31 2.62
N VAL A 55 -1.42 -2.81 1.86
CA VAL A 55 -1.33 -1.61 1.02
C VAL A 55 -2.67 -0.87 1.04
N ALA A 56 -2.63 0.45 0.86
CA ALA A 56 -3.83 1.26 0.64
C ALA A 56 -3.52 2.53 -0.16
N LEU A 57 -4.52 3.06 -0.85
CA LEU A 57 -4.49 4.36 -1.53
C LEU A 57 -5.39 5.38 -0.83
N SER A 58 -5.00 6.65 -0.84
CA SER A 58 -5.90 7.74 -0.47
C SER A 58 -7.03 7.87 -1.51
N PRO A 59 -8.18 8.49 -1.17
CA PRO A 59 -9.31 8.62 -2.10
C PRO A 59 -8.93 9.24 -3.46
N SER A 60 -8.06 10.24 -3.46
CA SER A 60 -7.53 10.90 -4.66
C SER A 60 -6.45 10.10 -5.38
N SER A 61 -5.90 9.06 -4.72
CA SER A 61 -4.72 8.29 -5.13
C SER A 61 -3.47 9.16 -5.28
N SER A 62 -3.40 10.27 -4.53
CA SER A 62 -2.18 11.09 -4.44
C SER A 62 -1.17 10.43 -3.50
N PHE A 63 -1.67 9.74 -2.46
CA PHE A 63 -0.84 9.02 -1.51
C PHE A 63 -1.12 7.52 -1.52
N GLY A 64 -0.07 6.74 -1.28
CA GLY A 64 -0.16 5.34 -0.96
C GLY A 64 0.54 5.04 0.36
N VAL A 65 0.06 4.03 1.08
CA VAL A 65 0.71 3.50 2.28
C VAL A 65 0.90 2.00 2.13
N TYR A 66 2.03 1.47 2.62
CA TYR A 66 2.28 0.04 2.65
C TYR A 66 3.06 -0.38 3.91
N ALA A 67 2.87 -1.62 4.36
CA ALA A 67 3.70 -2.24 5.39
C ALA A 67 5.10 -2.52 4.83
N SER A 68 6.13 -1.95 5.46
CA SER A 68 7.44 -1.74 4.81
C SER A 68 8.62 -2.47 5.43
N SER A 69 8.48 -3.08 6.62
CA SER A 69 9.57 -3.75 7.32
C SER A 69 9.11 -4.89 8.23
N ASP A 70 10.07 -5.67 8.72
CA ASP A 70 9.91 -6.65 9.80
C ASP A 70 9.57 -5.99 11.15
N SER A 71 10.05 -4.76 11.34
CA SER A 71 9.81 -3.91 12.51
C SER A 71 8.44 -3.21 12.46
N SER A 72 7.51 -3.74 11.66
CA SER A 72 6.11 -3.32 11.60
C SER A 72 5.90 -1.84 11.22
N LEU A 73 6.79 -1.29 10.39
CA LEU A 73 6.71 0.10 9.93
C LEU A 73 5.69 0.24 8.79
N LEU A 74 5.03 1.40 8.74
CA LEU A 74 4.20 1.80 7.59
C LEU A 74 4.88 2.95 6.84
N GLN A 75 5.01 2.81 5.52
CA GLN A 75 5.62 3.82 4.65
C GLN A 75 4.54 4.54 3.85
N LEU A 76 4.44 5.87 4.02
CA LEU A 76 3.71 6.77 3.13
C LEU A 76 4.56 7.14 1.92
N PHE A 77 3.98 7.20 0.74
CA PHE A 77 4.67 7.67 -0.46
C PHE A 77 3.73 8.45 -1.38
N ASP A 78 4.32 9.29 -2.24
CA ASP A 78 3.62 9.99 -3.32
C ASP A 78 3.45 9.04 -4.52
N VAL A 79 2.21 8.83 -4.96
CA VAL A 79 1.87 7.85 -6.01
C VAL A 79 2.33 8.29 -7.40
N LYS A 80 2.50 9.59 -7.64
CA LYS A 80 2.92 10.08 -8.95
C LYS A 80 4.42 9.88 -9.17
N SER A 81 5.23 10.21 -8.16
CA SER A 81 6.69 10.19 -8.23
C SER A 81 7.31 8.91 -7.66
N GLY A 82 6.57 8.14 -6.87
CA GLY A 82 7.10 7.01 -6.10
C GLY A 82 7.97 7.44 -4.92
N LYS A 83 8.06 8.74 -4.61
CA LYS A 83 8.90 9.25 -3.53
C LYS A 83 8.34 8.85 -2.17
N LYS A 84 9.16 8.20 -1.34
CA LYS A 84 8.88 7.94 0.08
C LYS A 84 8.78 9.26 0.84
N LEU A 85 7.70 9.46 1.60
CA LEU A 85 7.39 10.71 2.29
C LEU A 85 7.60 10.63 3.81
N ASN A 86 6.86 9.75 4.48
CA ASN A 86 6.88 9.64 5.94
C ASN A 86 6.79 8.18 6.38
N ILE A 87 7.28 7.89 7.59
CA ILE A 87 7.23 6.57 8.22
C ILE A 87 6.40 6.68 9.50
N PHE A 88 5.42 5.80 9.64
CA PHE A 88 4.64 5.68 10.86
C PHE A 88 5.17 4.53 11.71
N LYS A 89 5.48 4.84 12.97
CA LYS A 89 6.03 3.92 13.97
C LYS A 89 5.04 3.80 15.11
N GLY A 90 4.77 2.58 15.56
CA GLY A 90 3.94 2.34 16.75
C GLY A 90 3.35 0.93 16.82
N HIS A 91 3.11 0.30 15.65
CA HIS A 91 2.83 -1.12 15.59
C HIS A 91 3.99 -1.93 16.16
N TYR A 92 3.68 -2.96 16.97
CA TYR A 92 4.66 -3.93 17.46
C TYR A 92 4.48 -5.32 16.83
N ALA A 93 3.43 -5.48 16.01
CA ALA A 93 3.19 -6.67 15.22
C ALA A 93 2.87 -6.31 13.76
N ILE A 94 3.00 -7.29 12.87
CA ILE A 94 2.87 -7.10 11.42
C ILE A 94 1.51 -6.46 11.08
N PRO A 95 1.50 -5.27 10.42
CA PRO A 95 0.27 -4.65 9.94
C PRO A 95 -0.30 -5.43 8.75
N THR A 96 -1.48 -6.00 8.90
CA THR A 96 -2.15 -6.81 7.88
C THR A 96 -3.35 -6.11 7.25
N ALA A 97 -3.73 -4.94 7.77
CA ALA A 97 -4.80 -4.13 7.22
C ALA A 97 -4.46 -2.64 7.31
N ILE A 98 -4.68 -1.92 6.20
CA ILE A 98 -4.57 -0.46 6.11
C ILE A 98 -5.79 0.03 5.32
N LYS A 99 -6.45 1.09 5.80
CA LYS A 99 -7.58 1.73 5.13
C LYS A 99 -7.52 3.24 5.31
N PHE A 100 -7.49 3.98 4.21
CA PHE A 100 -7.64 5.43 4.26
C PHE A 100 -9.06 5.80 4.70
N TYR A 101 -9.13 6.77 5.59
CA TYR A 101 -10.38 7.40 6.02
C TYR A 101 -10.71 8.58 5.10
N ASP A 102 -9.72 9.43 4.83
CA ASP A 102 -9.77 10.57 3.93
C ASP A 102 -8.37 10.88 3.36
N GLU A 103 -8.11 12.09 2.85
CA GLU A 103 -6.78 12.49 2.37
C GLU A 103 -5.75 12.76 3.48
N ASN A 104 -6.21 12.89 4.72
CA ASN A 104 -5.43 13.38 5.84
C ASN A 104 -5.21 12.32 6.92
N GLY A 105 -5.87 11.16 6.83
CA GLY A 105 -5.66 10.08 7.77
C GLY A 105 -6.11 8.71 7.28
N PHE A 106 -5.55 7.70 7.95
CA PHE A 106 -5.85 6.30 7.67
C PHE A 106 -5.79 5.48 8.96
N PHE A 107 -6.47 4.35 8.94
CA PHE A 107 -6.44 3.35 9.99
C PHE A 107 -5.56 2.18 9.59
N SER A 108 -4.94 1.55 10.58
CA SER A 108 -4.27 0.27 10.41
C SER A 108 -4.47 -0.67 11.59
N ALA A 109 -4.39 -1.96 11.29
CA ALA A 109 -4.49 -3.05 12.25
C ALA A 109 -3.59 -4.22 11.79
N GLY A 110 -3.27 -5.13 12.73
CA GLY A 110 -2.35 -6.23 12.49
C GLY A 110 -2.59 -7.39 13.43
N TYR A 111 -1.55 -8.20 13.68
CA TYR A 111 -1.60 -9.30 14.65
C TYR A 111 -1.56 -8.86 16.12
N GLU A 112 -1.71 -7.58 16.40
CA GLU A 112 -1.85 -7.03 17.76
C GLU A 112 -3.31 -6.68 18.09
N ASN A 113 -3.61 -6.48 19.37
CA ASN A 113 -4.95 -6.14 19.86
C ASN A 113 -5.27 -4.63 19.78
N LYS A 114 -4.61 -3.91 18.86
CA LYS A 114 -4.73 -2.45 18.72
C LYS A 114 -5.08 -2.06 17.29
N ILE A 115 -5.89 -1.01 17.19
CA ILE A 115 -6.17 -0.28 15.95
C ILE A 115 -5.53 1.09 16.09
N PHE A 116 -4.84 1.53 15.06
CA PHE A 116 -4.19 2.83 15.03
C PHE A 116 -4.91 3.73 14.02
N TYR A 117 -5.05 5.00 14.40
CA TYR A 117 -5.35 6.09 13.48
C TYR A 117 -4.08 6.91 13.28
N TRP A 118 -3.76 7.21 12.02
CA TRP A 118 -2.58 7.99 11.66
C TRP A 118 -3.00 9.23 10.90
N LYS A 119 -2.43 10.37 11.29
CA LYS A 119 -2.60 11.65 10.62
C LYS A 119 -1.44 11.87 9.65
N ILE A 120 -1.74 12.30 8.43
CA ILE A 120 -0.77 12.59 7.35
C ILE A 120 -0.33 14.06 7.38
N LYS A 121 -1.12 14.95 8.00
CA LYS A 121 -0.84 16.39 8.18
C LYS A 121 -0.99 16.82 9.62
#